data_AF-A0AB33BPC4-F1
#
_entry.id   AF-A0AB33BPC4-F1
#
_cell.length_a   1.000
_cell.length_b   1.000
_cell.length_c   1.000
_cell.angle_alpha   90.00
_cell.angle_beta   90.00
_cell.angle_gamma   90.00
#
_symmetry.space_group_name_H-M   'P 1'
#
loop_
_entity.id
_entity.type
_entity.pdbx_description
1 polymer ?
#
loop_
_entity_poly.entity_id
_entity_poly.type
_entity_poly.pdbx_seq_one_letter_code
_entity_poly.pdbx_strand_id
1 'polypeptide(L)'
;MGIYYNQISKKIGYIVNGVDRGYTWSYTNPLSKMKFGIAIEEGFYTSNSSSLGKEISYEIVSDHSKLQFTYPTGTTDICGTPL
;
A
#
# COMPACT_ATOMS: atom_id res chain seq x y z
N MET A 1 3.29 -2.40 -3.79
CA MET A 1 1.93 -1.82 -3.71
C MET A 1 2.04 -0.49 -2.97
N GLY A 2 1.35 0.55 -3.44
CA GLY A 2 1.20 1.81 -2.73
C GLY A 2 -0.23 1.95 -2.19
N ILE A 3 -0.41 2.58 -1.04
CA ILE A 3 -1.72 2.88 -0.46
C ILE A 3 -1.74 4.37 -0.11
N TYR A 4 -2.84 5.04 -0.41
CA TYR A 4 -3.07 6.43 -0.02
C TYR A 4 -4.52 6.60 0.44
N TYR A 5 -4.76 7.58 1.30
CA TYR A 5 -6.09 7.87 1.81
C TYR A 5 -6.32 9.37 1.90
N ASN A 6 -7.57 9.78 1.71
CA ASN A 6 -7.99 11.17 1.81
C ASN A 6 -8.98 11.31 2.97
N GLN A 7 -8.56 12.00 4.04
CA GLN A 7 -9.35 12.20 5.27
C GLN A 7 -10.60 13.07 5.06
N ILE A 8 -10.59 13.94 4.05
CA ILE A 8 -11.72 14.85 3.74
C ILE A 8 -12.82 14.08 3.02
N SER A 9 -12.47 13.40 1.91
CA SER A 9 -13.43 12.62 1.14
C SER A 9 -13.69 11.23 1.73
N LYS A 10 -12.90 10.84 2.73
CA LYS A 10 -12.94 9.56 3.45
C LYS A 10 -12.83 8.36 2.52
N LYS A 11 -11.85 8.42 1.61
CA LYS A 11 -11.59 7.39 0.60
C LYS A 11 -10.17 6.85 0.70
N ILE A 12 -10.01 5.59 0.33
CA ILE A 12 -8.73 4.89 0.21
C ILE A 12 -8.53 4.51 -1.24
N GLY A 13 -7.34 4.80 -1.77
CA GLY A 13 -6.89 4.37 -3.07
C GLY A 13 -5.59 3.59 -2.98
N TYR A 14 -5.25 2.90 -4.06
CA TYR A 14 -4.07 2.06 -4.09
C TYR A 14 -3.41 2.02 -5.47
N ILE A 15 -2.13 1.71 -5.46
CA ILE A 15 -1.25 1.64 -6.63
C ILE A 15 -0.70 0.21 -6.71
N VAL A 16 -0.88 -0.45 -7.84
CA VAL A 16 -0.34 -1.79 -8.10
C VAL A 16 0.64 -1.71 -9.25
N ASN A 17 1.90 -2.07 -8.98
CA ASN A 17 2.98 -2.07 -9.97
C ASN A 17 3.08 -0.74 -10.74
N GLY A 18 3.02 0.39 -10.01
CA GLY A 18 3.08 1.74 -10.59
C GLY A 18 1.78 2.26 -11.23
N VAL A 19 0.74 1.42 -11.35
CA VAL A 19 -0.57 1.84 -11.90
C VAL A 19 -1.51 2.25 -10.77
N ASP A 20 -1.87 3.53 -10.73
CA ASP A 20 -2.89 4.05 -9.83
C ASP A 20 -4.28 3.52 -10.20
N ARG A 21 -4.96 2.91 -9.22
CA ARG A 21 -6.32 2.38 -9.39
C ARG A 21 -7.40 3.34 -8.88
N GLY A 22 -7.00 4.52 -8.41
CA GLY A 22 -7.89 5.51 -7.84
C GLY A 22 -8.45 5.09 -6.49
N TYR A 23 -9.46 5.82 -6.04
CA TYR A 23 -10.19 5.50 -4.82
C TYR A 23 -11.17 4.32 -5.04
N THR A 24 -10.94 3.22 -4.35
CA THR A 24 -11.76 2.00 -4.47
C THR A 24 -12.53 1.66 -3.20
N TRP A 25 -12.17 2.27 -2.07
CA TRP A 25 -12.84 2.08 -0.80
C TRP A 25 -13.17 3.41 -0.13
N SER A 26 -14.22 3.39 0.68
CA SER A 26 -14.64 4.49 1.53
C SER A 26 -14.71 4.06 2.99
N TYR A 27 -14.57 5.02 3.88
CA TYR A 27 -14.71 4.84 5.32
C TYR A 27 -15.56 5.97 5.91
N THR A 28 -16.17 5.72 7.06
CA THR A 28 -17.15 6.65 7.65
C THR A 28 -16.52 7.62 8.63
N ASN A 29 -15.53 7.17 9.40
CA ASN A 29 -14.90 7.94 10.47
C ASN A 29 -13.47 8.32 10.09
N PRO A 30 -13.07 9.59 10.22
CA PRO A 30 -11.68 10.01 10.04
C PRO A 30 -10.72 9.10 10.82
N LEU A 31 -9.62 8.72 10.19
CA LEU A 31 -8.62 7.85 10.78
C LEU A 31 -7.82 8.66 11.82
N SER A 32 -8.02 8.39 13.11
CA SER A 32 -7.23 9.00 14.20
C SER A 32 -5.98 8.18 14.55
N LYS A 33 -5.98 6.89 14.21
CA LYS A 33 -4.87 5.95 14.37
C LYS A 33 -4.87 5.00 13.19
N MET A 34 -3.69 4.57 12.79
CA MET A 34 -3.50 3.62 11.69
C MET A 34 -2.75 2.40 12.20
N LYS A 35 -3.22 1.21 11.80
CA LYS A 35 -2.51 -0.05 11.98
C LYS A 35 -2.45 -0.75 10.62
N PHE A 36 -1.36 -1.45 10.37
CA PHE A 36 -1.22 -2.30 9.20
C PHE A 36 -1.14 -3.75 9.67
N GLY A 37 -1.87 -4.62 8.98
CA GLY A 37 -1.74 -6.06 9.11
C GLY A 37 -1.35 -6.60 7.75
N ILE A 38 -0.31 -7.42 7.72
CA ILE A 38 0.06 -8.17 6.53
C ILE A 38 -0.41 -9.59 6.77
N ALA A 39 -1.42 -10.01 6.00
CA ALA A 39 -1.87 -11.40 5.96
C ALA A 39 -1.34 -12.01 4.66
N ILE A 40 -0.68 -13.15 4.79
CA ILE A 40 -0.11 -13.86 3.66
C ILE A 40 -0.81 -15.21 3.60
N GLU A 41 -1.38 -15.50 2.45
CA GLU A 41 -1.89 -16.81 2.13
C GLU A 41 -1.10 -17.31 0.93
N GLU A 42 -0.19 -18.25 1.19
CA GLU A 42 0.49 -18.98 0.13
C GLU A 42 -0.32 -20.24 -0.17
N GLY A 43 -0.76 -20.36 -1.43
CA GLY A 43 -1.41 -21.57 -1.90
C GLY A 43 -0.46 -22.77 -1.96
N PHE A 44 -1.01 -23.95 -2.24
CA PHE A 44 -0.20 -25.15 -2.46
C PHE A 44 0.68 -24.99 -3.71
N TYR A 45 2.00 -25.11 -3.54
CA TYR A 45 2.93 -25.15 -4.66
C TYR A 45 3.01 -26.56 -5.26
N THR A 46 2.98 -26.65 -6.59
CA THR A 46 3.36 -27.88 -7.28
C THR A 46 4.86 -28.14 -7.09
N SER A 47 5.28 -29.40 -7.20
CA SER A 47 6.69 -29.80 -7.00
C SER A 47 7.68 -29.14 -7.98
N ASN A 48 7.18 -28.58 -9.09
CA ASN A 48 7.96 -27.84 -10.09
C ASN A 48 7.75 -26.31 -10.02
N SER A 49 7.14 -25.78 -8.96
CA SER A 49 6.91 -24.34 -8.82
C SER A 49 8.22 -23.55 -8.76
N SER A 50 8.29 -22.45 -9.50
CA SER A 50 9.44 -21.53 -9.51
C SER A 50 9.62 -20.77 -8.19
N SER A 51 8.61 -20.78 -7.32
CA SER A 51 8.66 -20.15 -5.99
C SER A 51 9.38 -21.01 -4.95
N LEU A 52 9.64 -22.30 -5.22
CA LEU A 52 10.31 -23.18 -4.26
C LEU A 52 11.74 -22.71 -3.97
N GLY A 53 12.11 -22.69 -2.68
CA GLY A 53 13.43 -22.23 -2.21
C GLY A 53 13.66 -20.72 -2.35
N LYS A 54 12.62 -19.93 -2.59
CA LYS A 54 12.69 -18.46 -2.59
C LYS A 54 12.26 -17.92 -1.23
N GLU A 55 12.84 -16.79 -0.86
CA GLU A 55 12.39 -16.00 0.28
C GLU A 55 11.27 -15.07 -0.17
N ILE A 56 10.22 -15.00 0.64
CA ILE A 56 9.15 -14.02 0.49
C ILE A 56 9.26 -13.06 1.68
N SER A 57 9.47 -11.79 1.37
CA SER A 57 9.59 -10.73 2.36
C SER A 57 8.63 -9.59 2.06
N TYR A 58 8.22 -8.91 3.12
CA TYR A 58 7.33 -7.76 3.06
C TYR A 58 7.90 -6.65 3.91
N GLU A 59 7.88 -5.44 3.38
CA GLU A 59 8.35 -4.24 4.06
C GLU A 59 7.25 -3.18 3.96
N ILE A 60 7.00 -2.51 5.09
CA ILE A 60 6.19 -1.30 5.11
C ILE A 60 7.15 -0.12 4.95
N VAL A 61 7.09 0.53 3.78
CA VAL A 61 7.89 1.72 3.49
C VAL A 61 7.06 2.95 3.79
N SER A 62 7.45 3.71 4.81
CA SER A 62 6.87 5.03 5.15
C SER A 62 7.87 6.18 5.02
N ASP A 63 9.13 5.87 4.75
CA ASP A 63 10.20 6.85 4.50
C ASP A 63 9.98 7.46 3.11
N HIS A 64 9.74 8.78 3.07
CA HIS A 64 9.54 9.56 1.86
C HIS A 64 10.59 9.29 0.78
N SER A 65 11.86 9.21 1.15
CA SER A 65 12.96 9.01 0.20
C SER A 65 12.95 7.64 -0.49
N LYS A 66 12.18 6.68 0.05
CA LYS A 66 12.09 5.30 -0.43
C LYS A 66 10.74 5.00 -1.10
N LEU A 67 9.79 5.93 -1.10
CA LEU A 67 8.51 5.74 -1.80
C LEU A 67 8.76 5.75 -3.31
N GLN A 68 8.32 4.68 -3.99
CA GLN A 68 8.71 4.41 -5.38
C GLN A 68 7.63 4.77 -6.42
N PHE A 69 6.42 5.11 -5.97
CA PHE A 69 5.29 5.36 -6.86
C PHE A 69 4.97 6.85 -6.96
N THR A 70 4.36 7.24 -8.08
CA THR A 70 3.74 8.57 -8.21
C THR A 70 2.38 8.54 -7.54
N TYR A 71 2.19 9.42 -6.55
CA TYR A 71 0.93 9.55 -5.81
C TYR A 71 0.09 10.70 -6.39
N PRO A 72 -1.24 10.73 -6.13
CA PRO A 72 -2.08 11.85 -6.56
C PRO A 72 -1.57 13.19 -6.06
N THR A 73 -1.79 14.25 -6.85
CA THR A 73 -1.37 15.62 -6.49
C THR A 73 -1.89 16.05 -5.12
N GLY A 74 -1.01 16.63 -4.30
CA GLY A 74 -1.33 17.07 -2.94
C GLY A 74 -1.26 15.95 -1.89
N THR A 75 -0.80 14.76 -2.26
CA THR A 75 -0.49 13.70 -1.28
C THR A 75 0.74 14.10 -0.46
N THR A 76 0.75 13.71 0.80
CA THR A 76 1.90 13.84 1.69
C THR A 76 2.23 12.47 2.29
N ASP A 77 3.47 12.30 2.74
CA ASP A 77 3.88 11.16 3.56
C ASP A 77 3.25 11.23 4.97
N ILE A 78 3.58 10.28 5.84
CA ILE A 78 3.07 10.25 7.23
C ILE A 78 3.57 11.43 8.10
N CYS A 79 4.63 12.12 7.68
CA CYS A 79 5.22 13.27 8.35
C CYS A 79 4.71 14.62 7.80
N GLY A 80 3.90 14.61 6.74
CA GLY A 80 3.40 15.82 6.06
C GLY A 80 4.29 16.33 4.94
N THR A 81 5.33 15.60 4.53
CA THR A 81 6.19 15.94 3.39
C THR A 81 5.43 15.69 2.09
N PRO A 82 5.36 16.66 1.16
CA PRO A 82 4.73 16.46 -0.15
C PRO A 82 5.38 15.30 -0.94
N LEU A 83 4.56 14.49 -1.61
CA LEU A 83 4.96 13.39 -2.50
C LEU A 83 4.77 13.72 -3.98
#